data_AF-A0A7Z9C8S9-F1
#
_entry.id   AF-A0A7Z9C8S9-F1
#
_cell.length_a   1.000
_cell.length_b   1.000
_cell.length_c   1.000
_cell.angle_alpha   90.00
_cell.angle_beta   90.00
_cell.angle_gamma   90.00
#
_symmetry.space_group_name_H-M   'P 1'
#
loop_
_entity.id
_entity.type
_entity.pdbx_description
1 polymer ?
#
loop_
_entity_poly.entity_id
_entity_poly.type
_entity_poly.pdbx_seq_one_letter_code
_entity_poly.pdbx_strand_id
1 'polypeptide(L)'
;MSQSPEMPPLPEPKKIEPGPPSALGLIIAAQREEIAPVIGAFAKPEEVQAFPTPFGQAWVFPGPKIPIIAAQTGIGLVATATFLGWAAEILRPLFVISAGTAGGLGASINVGDVVIGTTYAYTRADATAFGYQIGQVPGQPATFPADSDLLDAAPEGTLRGQILSSDAFVTAKNVGETRELFPEALLTDMESAAAAQSCAMAQIPFAAIRCASDLAGPSAEQVYHMELDRAAELSAACVASTVRTLLDKFEETGKLDACLSLASKRPPAGAGSLAKDGGTGSTAGSRTSGETSHARAHAPRFSLDALQAGLLYMFGKINDITPDLSEATPADHAALAEEPLDQEEVLGIIGGVRAALREDPSLTITARQYDEERAALAQAASVSGRGKLVWPPTSQTVTKRFGGYWNDALSAAGFAVKRGRERGSLKFTDADYDEALERFIEWVQAEGRRVSFKNYTLWLQETGLRGIYPSGAAVRQHYGSWSAALHGRGEAVADSPATKPAESAESAGHAESAGHAGPTEFTGHAESAGSTGSTGHAESAGSTGSTGLAESTELAEN
;
A
#
# COMPACT_ATOMS: atom_id res chain seq x y z
N MET A 1 -50.22 -9.94 -14.56
CA MET A 1 -49.45 -8.68 -14.65
C MET A 1 -49.90 -7.79 -13.50
N SER A 2 -49.21 -7.85 -12.37
CA SER A 2 -49.46 -6.96 -11.22
C SER A 2 -48.47 -5.81 -11.34
N GLN A 3 -48.97 -4.59 -11.54
CA GLN A 3 -48.15 -3.39 -11.58
C GLN A 3 -47.61 -3.11 -10.16
N SER A 4 -46.29 -3.04 -10.03
CA SER A 4 -45.63 -2.55 -8.83
C SER A 4 -45.92 -1.05 -8.67
N PRO A 5 -46.15 -0.55 -7.45
CA PRO A 5 -46.36 0.88 -7.23
C PRO A 5 -45.06 1.64 -7.53
N GLU A 6 -45.20 2.69 -8.35
CA GLU A 6 -44.13 3.61 -8.75
C GLU A 6 -43.61 4.34 -7.49
N MET A 7 -42.31 4.18 -7.19
CA MET A 7 -41.68 4.91 -6.08
C MET A 7 -41.61 6.41 -6.41
N PRO A 8 -41.91 7.31 -5.45
CA PRO A 8 -41.74 8.74 -5.67
C PRO A 8 -40.27 9.05 -5.98
N PRO A 9 -39.99 10.04 -6.86
CA PRO A 9 -38.62 10.43 -7.17
C PRO A 9 -37.92 10.87 -5.89
N LEU A 10 -36.70 10.34 -5.68
CA LEU A 10 -35.82 10.77 -4.60
C LEU A 10 -35.59 12.29 -4.73
N PRO A 11 -35.60 13.06 -3.63
CA PRO A 11 -35.24 14.46 -3.68
C PRO A 11 -33.85 14.59 -4.29
N GLU A 12 -33.68 15.50 -5.25
CA GLU A 12 -32.36 15.78 -5.81
C GLU A 12 -31.41 16.12 -4.65
N PRO A 13 -30.21 15.52 -4.59
CA PRO A 13 -29.22 15.89 -3.58
C PRO A 13 -29.00 17.39 -3.72
N LYS A 14 -29.31 18.14 -2.65
CA LYS A 14 -29.06 19.58 -2.62
C LYS A 14 -27.60 19.78 -2.99
N LYS A 15 -27.32 20.56 -4.05
CA LYS A 15 -25.99 21.12 -4.28
C LYS A 15 -25.61 21.89 -3.02
N ILE A 16 -24.74 21.29 -2.21
CA ILE A 16 -24.09 21.99 -1.11
C ILE A 16 -23.03 22.84 -1.80
N GLU A 17 -23.25 24.16 -1.85
CA GLU A 17 -22.18 25.05 -2.31
C GLU A 17 -21.01 24.92 -1.34
N PRO A 18 -19.81 24.61 -1.83
CA PRO A 18 -18.67 24.37 -0.98
C PRO A 18 -18.31 25.73 -0.37
N GLY A 19 -18.33 25.78 0.96
CA GLY A 19 -17.87 26.96 1.68
C GLY A 19 -16.39 27.22 1.38
N PRO A 20 -15.88 28.42 1.65
CA PRO A 20 -14.47 28.71 1.43
C PRO A 20 -13.57 27.72 2.21
N PRO A 21 -12.46 27.27 1.61
CA PRO A 21 -11.52 26.38 2.28
C PRO A 21 -10.95 27.04 3.53
N SER A 22 -10.71 26.24 4.56
CA SER A 22 -9.86 26.66 5.67
C SER A 22 -8.41 26.68 5.20
N ALA A 23 -7.60 27.55 5.81
CA ALA A 23 -6.18 27.64 5.48
C ALA A 23 -5.37 26.53 6.17
N LEU A 24 -5.71 25.27 5.88
CA LEU A 24 -4.96 24.09 6.31
C LEU A 24 -4.96 23.02 5.22
N GLY A 25 -3.89 22.25 5.13
CA GLY A 25 -3.83 21.05 4.30
C GLY A 25 -4.20 19.80 5.12
N LEU A 26 -4.84 18.82 4.50
CA LEU A 26 -5.10 17.52 5.10
C LEU A 26 -4.34 16.43 4.34
N ILE A 27 -3.56 15.63 5.05
CA ILE A 27 -2.92 14.43 4.52
C ILE A 27 -3.48 13.24 5.27
N ILE A 28 -3.96 12.24 4.56
CA ILE A 28 -4.53 11.03 5.15
C ILE A 28 -3.71 9.81 4.76
N ALA A 29 -3.69 8.80 5.61
CA ALA A 29 -3.24 7.45 5.26
C ALA A 29 -4.06 6.41 6.04
N ALA A 30 -4.08 5.17 5.57
CA ALA A 30 -4.90 4.12 6.20
C ALA A 30 -4.28 3.65 7.52
N GLN A 31 -2.95 3.49 7.53
CA GLN A 31 -2.22 2.90 8.65
C GLN A 31 -1.22 3.88 9.29
N ARG A 32 -0.79 3.54 10.51
CA ARG A 32 0.15 4.37 11.27
C ARG A 32 1.52 4.40 10.59
N GLU A 33 1.94 3.26 10.06
CA GLU A 33 3.18 3.04 9.34
C GLU A 33 3.26 3.90 8.07
N GLU A 34 2.11 4.26 7.48
CA GLU A 34 2.03 5.14 6.32
C GLU A 34 2.00 6.63 6.69
N ILE A 35 1.31 7.01 7.77
CA ILE A 35 1.20 8.43 8.16
C ILE A 35 2.40 8.94 8.96
N ALA A 36 3.08 8.08 9.72
CA ALA A 36 4.24 8.45 10.51
C ALA A 36 5.38 9.07 9.67
N PRO A 37 5.81 8.48 8.52
CA PRO A 37 6.84 9.10 7.70
C PRO A 37 6.38 10.41 7.06
N VAL A 38 5.08 10.60 6.80
CA VAL A 38 4.53 11.89 6.36
C VAL A 38 4.81 12.95 7.42
N ILE A 39 4.42 12.70 8.68
CA ILE A 39 4.65 13.64 9.79
C ILE A 39 6.14 13.98 9.90
N GLY A 40 7.01 12.95 9.88
CA GLY A 40 8.46 13.13 9.97
C GLY A 40 9.09 13.89 8.80
N ALA A 41 8.45 13.93 7.63
CA ALA A 41 8.92 14.69 6.48
C ALA A 41 8.64 16.20 6.59
N PHE A 42 7.74 16.62 7.48
CA PHE A 42 7.36 18.02 7.66
C PHE A 42 7.82 18.62 8.99
N ALA A 43 7.73 17.86 10.08
CA ALA A 43 7.83 18.42 11.43
C ALA A 43 8.69 17.56 12.35
N LYS A 44 9.33 18.23 13.31
CA LYS A 44 10.02 17.55 14.40
C LYS A 44 9.02 17.07 15.46
N PRO A 45 9.32 16.02 16.25
CA PRO A 45 8.38 15.49 17.24
C PRO A 45 7.80 16.53 18.21
N GLU A 46 8.57 17.55 18.60
CA GLU A 46 8.15 18.63 19.50
C GLU A 46 7.13 19.61 18.89
N GLU A 47 6.99 19.65 17.57
CA GLU A 47 6.06 20.51 16.84
C GLU A 47 4.70 19.85 16.59
N VAL A 48 4.63 18.52 16.80
CA VAL A 48 3.47 17.69 16.46
C VAL A 48 2.54 17.57 17.66
N GLN A 49 1.27 17.95 17.45
CA GLN A 49 0.23 17.88 18.48
C GLN A 49 -0.87 16.93 18.06
N ALA A 50 -1.35 16.07 18.96
CA ALA A 50 -2.51 15.24 18.69
C ALA A 50 -3.75 16.12 18.46
N PHE A 51 -4.49 15.84 17.40
CA PHE A 51 -5.74 16.50 17.05
C PHE A 51 -6.91 15.54 17.34
N PRO A 52 -7.86 15.91 18.20
CA PRO A 52 -8.96 15.01 18.56
C PRO A 52 -9.93 14.84 17.39
N THR A 53 -10.22 13.60 17.06
CA THR A 53 -11.16 13.22 16.00
C THR A 53 -12.17 12.20 16.56
N PRO A 54 -13.42 12.19 16.06
CA PRO A 54 -14.38 11.14 16.41
C PRO A 54 -14.04 9.79 15.78
N PHE A 55 -13.24 9.79 14.71
CA PHE A 55 -12.82 8.62 13.94
C PHE A 55 -11.32 8.70 13.64
N GLY A 56 -10.62 7.57 13.65
CA GLY A 56 -9.19 7.53 13.35
C GLY A 56 -8.33 8.24 14.42
N GLN A 57 -7.11 8.63 14.02
CA GLN A 57 -6.21 9.46 14.82
C GLN A 57 -5.66 10.57 13.92
N ALA A 58 -5.47 11.77 14.46
CA ALA A 58 -4.89 12.87 13.70
C ALA A 58 -3.87 13.65 14.52
N TRP A 59 -2.99 14.33 13.81
CA TRP A 59 -1.96 15.19 14.34
C TRP A 59 -1.91 16.48 13.53
N VAL A 60 -1.66 17.59 14.21
CA VAL A 60 -1.46 18.90 13.59
C VAL A 60 -0.05 19.38 13.86
N PHE A 61 0.57 20.00 12.86
CA PHE A 61 1.89 20.61 12.96
C PHE A 61 2.01 21.80 12.01
N PRO A 62 2.98 22.71 12.25
CA PRO A 62 3.33 23.75 11.30
C PRO A 62 3.76 23.11 9.97
N GLY A 63 3.05 23.41 8.88
CA GLY A 63 3.52 23.08 7.53
C GLY A 63 4.38 24.19 6.94
N PRO A 64 4.80 24.06 5.67
CA PRO A 64 5.71 25.02 5.03
C PRO A 64 5.17 26.45 4.99
N LYS A 65 3.88 26.60 4.70
CA LYS A 65 3.19 27.91 4.56
C LYS A 65 1.84 27.95 5.30
N ILE A 66 1.19 26.80 5.46
CA ILE A 66 -0.07 26.63 6.18
C ILE A 66 0.05 25.46 7.17
N PRO A 67 -0.74 25.42 8.25
CA PRO A 67 -0.86 24.23 9.09
C PRO A 67 -1.25 22.99 8.28
N ILE A 68 -0.70 21.84 8.66
CA ILE A 68 -1.06 20.55 8.08
C ILE A 68 -1.64 19.67 9.17
N ILE A 69 -2.76 19.02 8.85
CA ILE A 69 -3.30 17.92 9.64
C ILE A 69 -2.92 16.62 8.91
N ALA A 70 -2.23 15.72 9.61
CA ALA A 70 -1.99 14.36 9.16
C ALA A 70 -2.93 13.41 9.90
N ALA A 71 -3.59 12.48 9.21
CA ALA A 71 -4.56 11.59 9.83
C ALA A 71 -4.42 10.13 9.40
N GLN A 72 -4.53 9.24 10.37
CA GLN A 72 -4.75 7.82 10.18
C GLN A 72 -6.26 7.54 10.13
N THR A 73 -6.79 7.13 8.98
CA THR A 73 -8.23 6.88 8.80
C THR A 73 -8.68 5.50 9.26
N GLY A 74 -7.78 4.52 9.22
CA GLY A 74 -8.12 3.10 9.17
C GLY A 74 -8.23 2.60 7.73
N ILE A 75 -8.19 1.27 7.57
CA ILE A 75 -8.16 0.57 6.28
C ILE A 75 -9.57 0.41 5.71
N GLY A 76 -9.69 0.56 4.40
CA GLY A 76 -10.91 0.26 3.66
C GLY A 76 -11.80 1.48 3.38
N LEU A 77 -12.69 1.30 2.42
CA LEU A 77 -13.48 2.37 1.80
C LEU A 77 -14.34 3.10 2.82
N VAL A 78 -14.99 2.36 3.74
CA VAL A 78 -15.89 2.92 4.75
C VAL A 78 -15.15 3.75 5.78
N ALA A 79 -13.97 3.30 6.22
CA ALA A 79 -13.17 4.03 7.20
C ALA A 79 -12.72 5.39 6.64
N THR A 80 -12.20 5.38 5.42
CA THR A 80 -11.79 6.57 4.68
C THR A 80 -12.96 7.53 4.43
N ALA A 81 -14.09 7.05 3.91
CA ALA A 81 -15.25 7.88 3.63
C ALA A 81 -15.86 8.48 4.90
N THR A 82 -15.91 7.72 6.00
CA THR A 82 -16.43 8.21 7.29
C THR A 82 -15.55 9.33 7.85
N PHE A 83 -14.22 9.13 7.80
CA PHE A 83 -13.28 10.16 8.25
C PHE A 83 -13.39 11.42 7.40
N LEU A 84 -13.41 11.27 6.06
CA LEU A 84 -13.45 12.42 5.15
C LEU A 84 -14.79 13.15 5.17
N GLY A 85 -15.91 12.45 5.38
CA GLY A 85 -17.21 13.10 5.56
C GLY A 85 -17.21 14.06 6.77
N TRP A 86 -16.63 13.62 7.89
CA TRP A 86 -16.43 14.48 9.06
C TRP A 86 -15.40 15.59 8.80
N ALA A 87 -14.26 15.26 8.19
CA ALA A 87 -13.18 16.22 7.95
C ALA A 87 -13.61 17.32 6.96
N ALA A 88 -14.37 16.97 5.94
CA ALA A 88 -14.90 17.91 4.96
C ALA A 88 -15.77 18.97 5.64
N GLU A 89 -16.66 18.59 6.54
CA GLU A 89 -17.56 19.52 7.23
C GLU A 89 -16.83 20.35 8.30
N ILE A 90 -16.03 19.69 9.13
CA ILE A 90 -15.43 20.32 10.31
C ILE A 90 -14.16 21.09 9.93
N LEU A 91 -13.23 20.41 9.23
CA LEU A 91 -11.91 20.95 8.90
C LEU A 91 -11.96 21.80 7.63
N ARG A 92 -12.71 21.39 6.60
CA ARG A 92 -12.78 22.06 5.29
C ARG A 92 -11.38 22.33 4.69
N PRO A 93 -10.54 21.29 4.55
CA PRO A 93 -9.15 21.48 4.14
C PRO A 93 -9.05 22.11 2.75
N LEU A 94 -7.95 22.84 2.52
CA LEU A 94 -7.62 23.43 1.21
C LEU A 94 -7.37 22.36 0.14
N PHE A 95 -6.81 21.23 0.55
CA PHE A 95 -6.60 20.05 -0.28
C PHE A 95 -6.54 18.81 0.61
N VAL A 96 -6.78 17.65 0.01
CA VAL A 96 -6.55 16.33 0.61
C VAL A 96 -5.53 15.57 -0.22
N ILE A 97 -4.48 15.05 0.41
CA ILE A 97 -3.61 14.06 -0.21
C ILE A 97 -3.73 12.74 0.55
N SER A 98 -4.02 11.64 -0.17
CA SER A 98 -3.98 10.29 0.40
C SER A 98 -2.62 9.66 0.16
N ALA A 99 -1.81 9.52 1.21
CA ALA A 99 -0.52 8.84 1.18
C ALA A 99 -0.68 7.34 1.47
N GLY A 100 0.25 6.54 1.00
CA GLY A 100 0.35 5.14 1.42
C GLY A 100 1.01 4.21 0.40
N THR A 101 0.73 2.93 0.58
CA THR A 101 1.22 1.82 -0.24
C THR A 101 0.09 1.23 -1.08
N ALA A 102 0.45 0.49 -2.13
CA ALA A 102 -0.51 -0.14 -3.04
C ALA A 102 0.11 -1.35 -3.76
N GLY A 103 -0.73 -2.23 -4.29
CA GLY A 103 -0.32 -3.32 -5.17
C GLY A 103 -0.22 -2.86 -6.63
N GLY A 104 0.85 -3.27 -7.32
CA GLY A 104 1.08 -2.96 -8.73
C GLY A 104 0.23 -3.81 -9.67
N LEU A 105 -0.59 -3.16 -10.51
CA LEU A 105 -1.41 -3.80 -11.54
C LEU A 105 -0.79 -3.71 -12.94
N GLY A 106 -0.33 -2.51 -13.30
CA GLY A 106 0.12 -2.21 -14.66
C GLY A 106 1.38 -2.98 -15.05
N ALA A 107 1.49 -3.37 -16.32
CA ALA A 107 2.67 -4.10 -16.82
C ALA A 107 3.97 -3.27 -16.74
N SER A 108 3.84 -1.93 -16.70
CA SER A 108 4.95 -1.00 -16.54
C SER A 108 5.32 -0.69 -15.09
N ILE A 109 4.54 -1.17 -14.11
CA ILE A 109 4.77 -0.90 -12.69
C ILE A 109 5.76 -1.89 -12.08
N ASN A 110 6.71 -1.35 -11.33
CA ASN A 110 7.67 -2.09 -10.54
C ASN A 110 7.49 -1.75 -9.06
N VAL A 111 7.93 -2.67 -8.20
CA VAL A 111 8.02 -2.41 -6.77
C VAL A 111 8.96 -1.23 -6.51
N GLY A 112 8.52 -0.28 -5.68
CA GLY A 112 9.22 0.96 -5.39
C GLY A 112 8.83 2.14 -6.28
N ASP A 113 8.07 1.91 -7.37
CA ASP A 113 7.55 3.00 -8.18
C ASP A 113 6.53 3.82 -7.39
N VAL A 114 6.69 5.15 -7.42
CA VAL A 114 5.74 6.09 -6.81
C VAL A 114 4.83 6.63 -7.90
N VAL A 115 3.53 6.46 -7.68
CA VAL A 115 2.47 6.89 -8.60
C VAL A 115 1.60 7.93 -7.91
N ILE A 116 1.36 9.05 -8.58
CA ILE A 116 0.24 9.93 -8.27
C ILE A 116 -0.97 9.55 -9.13
N GLY A 117 -2.10 9.30 -8.48
CA GLY A 117 -3.31 8.87 -9.16
C GLY A 117 -3.88 9.98 -10.06
N THR A 118 -4.16 9.67 -11.33
CA THR A 118 -4.83 10.59 -12.26
C THR A 118 -6.34 10.41 -12.26
N THR A 119 -6.79 9.17 -12.13
CA THR A 119 -8.20 8.79 -11.97
C THR A 119 -8.34 7.66 -10.95
N TYR A 120 -9.51 7.60 -10.30
CA TYR A 120 -9.83 6.60 -9.29
C TYR A 120 -11.13 5.88 -9.63
N ALA A 121 -11.14 4.55 -9.49
CA ALA A 121 -12.31 3.73 -9.79
C ALA A 121 -12.48 2.59 -8.78
N TYR A 122 -13.71 2.13 -8.58
CA TYR A 122 -13.94 0.96 -7.73
C TYR A 122 -13.70 -0.33 -8.50
N THR A 123 -12.85 -1.22 -8.00
CA THR A 123 -12.56 -2.48 -8.69
C THR A 123 -13.73 -3.46 -8.65
N ARG A 124 -14.66 -3.28 -7.71
CA ARG A 124 -15.70 -4.26 -7.34
C ARG A 124 -17.13 -3.74 -7.46
N ALA A 125 -17.33 -2.50 -7.86
CA ALA A 125 -18.68 -1.99 -8.11
C ALA A 125 -19.17 -2.54 -9.46
N ASP A 126 -20.19 -3.40 -9.43
CA ASP A 126 -20.79 -3.96 -10.65
C ASP A 126 -22.29 -3.68 -10.68
N ALA A 127 -22.65 -2.69 -11.49
CA ALA A 127 -24.03 -2.37 -11.85
C ALA A 127 -24.26 -2.51 -13.36
N THR A 128 -23.47 -3.37 -14.04
CA THR A 128 -23.55 -3.59 -15.49
C THR A 128 -24.91 -4.14 -15.91
N ALA A 129 -25.59 -4.88 -15.03
CA ALA A 129 -26.99 -5.31 -15.20
C ALA A 129 -27.97 -4.14 -15.45
N PHE A 130 -27.61 -2.92 -15.03
CA PHE A 130 -28.38 -1.69 -15.24
C PHE A 130 -27.76 -0.77 -16.31
N GLY A 131 -26.78 -1.24 -17.08
CA GLY A 131 -26.15 -0.50 -18.18
C GLY A 131 -25.00 0.43 -17.77
N TYR A 132 -24.55 0.39 -16.50
CA TYR A 132 -23.37 1.14 -16.06
C TYR A 132 -22.06 0.45 -16.44
N GLN A 133 -20.97 1.21 -16.47
CA GLN A 133 -19.64 0.64 -16.69
C GLN A 133 -19.18 -0.19 -15.47
N ILE A 134 -18.30 -1.16 -15.70
CA ILE A 134 -17.64 -1.84 -14.58
C ILE A 134 -16.90 -0.83 -13.71
N GLY A 135 -17.02 -0.96 -12.40
CA GLY A 135 -16.49 -0.03 -11.42
C GLY A 135 -17.32 1.24 -11.17
N GLN A 136 -18.40 1.45 -11.93
CA GLN A 136 -19.29 2.59 -11.76
C GLN A 136 -20.43 2.26 -10.79
N VAL A 137 -20.50 3.02 -9.69
CA VAL A 137 -21.66 3.00 -8.79
C VAL A 137 -22.81 3.80 -9.43
N PRO A 138 -24.07 3.31 -9.43
CA PRO A 138 -25.20 4.06 -9.97
C PRO A 138 -25.30 5.48 -9.42
N GLY A 139 -25.48 6.45 -10.32
CA GLY A 139 -25.54 7.88 -9.98
C GLY A 139 -24.18 8.56 -9.73
N GLN A 140 -23.06 7.83 -9.86
CA GLN A 140 -21.70 8.37 -9.78
C GLN A 140 -21.03 8.36 -11.17
N PRO A 141 -19.99 9.18 -11.39
CA PRO A 141 -19.13 9.02 -12.55
C PRO A 141 -18.43 7.65 -12.52
N ALA A 142 -18.02 7.15 -13.69
CA ALA A 142 -17.29 5.88 -13.79
C ALA A 142 -15.91 5.95 -13.13
N THR A 143 -15.29 7.12 -13.15
CA THR A 143 -14.02 7.40 -12.49
C THR A 143 -14.04 8.79 -11.87
N PHE A 144 -13.31 8.99 -10.77
CA PHE A 144 -13.10 10.29 -10.14
C PHE A 144 -11.73 10.85 -10.56
N PRO A 145 -11.64 12.06 -11.15
CA PRO A 145 -10.36 12.66 -11.52
C PRO A 145 -9.63 13.22 -10.29
N ALA A 146 -8.30 13.24 -10.34
CA ALA A 146 -7.48 14.01 -9.42
C ALA A 146 -7.49 15.51 -9.77
N ASP A 147 -7.12 16.35 -8.80
CA ASP A 147 -6.96 17.78 -9.00
C ASP A 147 -5.69 18.09 -9.81
N SER A 148 -5.81 18.98 -10.80
CA SER A 148 -4.71 19.31 -11.72
C SER A 148 -3.55 20.02 -11.03
N ASP A 149 -3.81 20.89 -10.04
CA ASP A 149 -2.73 21.61 -9.35
C ASP A 149 -1.90 20.64 -8.51
N LEU A 150 -2.54 19.66 -7.88
CA LEU A 150 -1.86 18.58 -7.16
C LEU A 150 -1.05 17.69 -8.09
N LEU A 151 -1.62 17.34 -9.25
CA LEU A 151 -0.91 16.60 -10.29
C LEU A 151 0.33 17.37 -10.75
N ASP A 152 0.21 18.65 -11.08
CA ASP A 152 1.30 19.47 -11.60
C ASP A 152 2.35 19.86 -10.55
N ALA A 153 2.03 19.68 -9.27
CA ALA A 153 2.98 19.87 -8.17
C ALA A 153 3.80 18.61 -7.85
N ALA A 154 3.43 17.45 -8.39
CA ALA A 154 4.19 16.22 -8.18
C ALA A 154 5.61 16.33 -8.78
N PRO A 155 6.65 15.79 -8.12
CA PRO A 155 8.02 15.89 -8.60
C PRO A 155 8.23 15.13 -9.92
N GLU A 156 9.25 15.54 -10.67
CA GLU A 156 9.65 14.84 -11.89
C GLU A 156 10.00 13.38 -11.59
N GLY A 157 9.61 12.47 -12.48
CA GLY A 157 9.80 11.02 -12.29
C GLY A 157 8.68 10.33 -11.50
N THR A 158 7.74 11.06 -10.88
CA THR A 158 6.52 10.45 -10.34
C THR A 158 5.63 9.95 -11.48
N LEU A 159 5.30 8.67 -11.46
CA LEU A 159 4.41 8.06 -12.45
C LEU A 159 2.98 8.55 -12.27
N ARG A 160 2.21 8.57 -13.36
CA ARG A 160 0.82 9.05 -13.39
C ARG A 160 -0.07 7.98 -13.99
N GLY A 161 -1.14 7.61 -13.30
CA GLY A 161 -2.10 6.66 -13.84
C GLY A 161 -3.26 6.33 -12.92
N GLN A 162 -4.11 5.41 -13.36
CA GLN A 162 -5.32 5.06 -12.63
C GLN A 162 -5.00 4.20 -11.40
N ILE A 163 -5.69 4.48 -10.29
CA ILE A 163 -5.63 3.70 -9.06
C ILE A 163 -7.02 3.13 -8.78
N LEU A 164 -7.12 1.81 -8.68
CA LEU A 164 -8.35 1.11 -8.35
C LEU A 164 -8.47 0.91 -6.84
N SER A 165 -9.70 0.88 -6.30
CA SER A 165 -9.91 0.56 -4.88
C SER A 165 -11.05 -0.41 -4.63
N SER A 166 -10.88 -1.31 -3.67
CA SER A 166 -11.97 -2.12 -3.12
C SER A 166 -11.64 -2.63 -1.72
N ASP A 167 -12.64 -3.09 -0.95
CA ASP A 167 -12.40 -3.74 0.36
C ASP A 167 -11.82 -5.17 0.23
N ALA A 168 -11.42 -5.59 -0.97
CA ALA A 168 -10.79 -6.87 -1.24
C ALA A 168 -9.45 -6.67 -1.94
N PHE A 169 -8.44 -7.42 -1.50
CA PHE A 169 -7.14 -7.45 -2.17
C PHE A 169 -7.26 -8.04 -3.58
N VAL A 170 -6.51 -7.45 -4.51
CA VAL A 170 -6.21 -8.12 -5.78
C VAL A 170 -5.12 -9.16 -5.51
N THR A 171 -5.38 -10.39 -5.93
CA THR A 171 -4.54 -11.56 -5.70
C THR A 171 -4.26 -12.25 -7.03
N ALA A 172 -3.39 -13.27 -7.02
CA ALA A 172 -3.15 -14.10 -8.19
C ALA A 172 -4.44 -14.68 -8.83
N LYS A 173 -5.50 -14.87 -8.04
CA LYS A 173 -6.78 -15.44 -8.51
C LYS A 173 -7.61 -14.48 -9.37
N ASN A 174 -7.52 -13.17 -9.12
CA ASN A 174 -8.42 -12.19 -9.73
C ASN A 174 -7.67 -11.09 -10.53
N VAL A 175 -6.34 -11.10 -10.54
CA VAL A 175 -5.57 -10.06 -11.23
C VAL A 175 -5.76 -10.07 -12.75
N GLY A 176 -5.93 -11.25 -13.36
CA GLY A 176 -6.08 -11.37 -14.82
C GLY A 176 -7.34 -10.64 -15.29
N GLU A 177 -8.48 -11.02 -14.72
CA GLU A 177 -9.77 -10.35 -14.91
C GLU A 177 -9.69 -8.85 -14.58
N THR A 178 -9.04 -8.48 -13.47
CA THR A 178 -8.89 -7.06 -13.09
C THR A 178 -8.16 -6.25 -14.17
N ARG A 179 -7.08 -6.81 -14.76
CA ARG A 179 -6.33 -6.16 -15.85
C ARG A 179 -7.12 -6.06 -17.15
N GLU A 180 -7.95 -7.06 -17.45
CA GLU A 180 -8.82 -7.06 -18.62
C GLU A 180 -9.92 -5.98 -18.49
N LEU A 181 -10.50 -5.85 -17.31
CA LEU A 181 -11.56 -4.87 -17.03
C LEU A 181 -11.03 -3.43 -16.91
N PHE A 182 -9.80 -3.27 -16.44
CA PHE A 182 -9.17 -1.97 -16.18
C PHE A 182 -7.74 -1.92 -16.77
N PRO A 183 -7.58 -1.87 -18.10
CA PRO A 183 -6.27 -1.95 -18.76
C PRO A 183 -5.32 -0.77 -18.46
N GLU A 184 -5.88 0.39 -18.09
CA GLU A 184 -5.12 1.60 -17.77
C GLU A 184 -4.72 1.71 -16.29
N ALA A 185 -5.13 0.74 -15.46
CA ALA A 185 -4.85 0.76 -14.03
C ALA A 185 -3.38 0.44 -13.75
N LEU A 186 -2.72 1.36 -13.04
CA LEU A 186 -1.34 1.17 -12.59
C LEU A 186 -1.32 0.49 -11.22
N LEU A 187 -2.19 0.91 -10.29
CA LEU A 187 -2.18 0.42 -8.91
C LEU A 187 -3.58 0.02 -8.44
N THR A 188 -3.61 -0.76 -7.37
CA THR A 188 -4.81 -1.05 -6.59
C THR A 188 -4.56 -0.91 -5.09
N ASP A 189 -5.50 -0.30 -4.39
CA ASP A 189 -5.49 -0.16 -2.92
C ASP A 189 -6.90 -0.40 -2.33
N MET A 190 -7.12 0.05 -1.09
CA MET A 190 -8.38 -0.13 -0.38
C MET A 190 -9.06 1.21 0.01
N GLU A 191 -8.56 2.37 -0.43
CA GLU A 191 -9.03 3.68 0.05
C GLU A 191 -9.23 4.75 -1.03
N SER A 192 -8.37 4.80 -2.06
CA SER A 192 -8.23 6.00 -2.88
C SER A 192 -9.50 6.40 -3.64
N ALA A 193 -10.29 5.45 -4.15
CA ALA A 193 -11.56 5.74 -4.79
C ALA A 193 -12.62 6.31 -3.82
N ALA A 194 -12.67 5.79 -2.58
CA ALA A 194 -13.56 6.34 -1.55
C ALA A 194 -13.13 7.74 -1.11
N ALA A 195 -11.83 7.99 -1.04
CA ALA A 195 -11.29 9.31 -0.77
C ALA A 195 -11.63 10.29 -1.90
N ALA A 196 -11.36 9.92 -3.15
CA ALA A 196 -11.67 10.72 -4.32
C ALA A 196 -13.15 11.05 -4.43
N GLN A 197 -14.04 10.06 -4.23
CA GLN A 197 -15.48 10.29 -4.22
C GLN A 197 -15.90 11.25 -3.10
N SER A 198 -15.39 11.04 -1.88
CA SER A 198 -15.75 11.88 -0.73
C SER A 198 -15.30 13.34 -0.93
N CYS A 199 -14.08 13.53 -1.44
CA CYS A 199 -13.54 14.84 -1.77
C CYS A 199 -14.28 15.49 -2.93
N ALA A 200 -14.65 14.74 -3.98
CA ALA A 200 -15.44 15.25 -5.09
C ALA A 200 -16.82 15.75 -4.64
N MET A 201 -17.50 14.98 -3.76
CA MET A 201 -18.79 15.38 -3.18
C MET A 201 -18.68 16.64 -2.32
N ALA A 202 -17.54 16.84 -1.65
CA ALA A 202 -17.25 18.03 -0.86
C ALA A 202 -16.58 19.17 -1.65
N GLN A 203 -16.29 18.95 -2.94
CA GLN A 203 -15.53 19.85 -3.82
C GLN A 203 -14.18 20.28 -3.23
N ILE A 204 -13.47 19.32 -2.64
CA ILE A 204 -12.12 19.49 -2.09
C ILE A 204 -11.11 18.92 -3.10
N PRO A 205 -10.06 19.68 -3.48
CA PRO A 205 -8.95 19.19 -4.29
C PRO A 205 -8.34 17.91 -3.72
N PHE A 206 -8.18 16.88 -4.55
CA PHE A 206 -7.72 15.57 -4.11
C PHE A 206 -6.70 14.92 -5.05
N ALA A 207 -5.71 14.26 -4.46
CA ALA A 207 -4.88 13.27 -5.13
C ALA A 207 -4.44 12.17 -4.14
N ALA A 208 -4.22 10.96 -4.63
CA ALA A 208 -3.53 9.91 -3.90
C ALA A 208 -2.12 9.72 -4.44
N ILE A 209 -1.16 9.56 -3.55
CA ILE A 209 0.23 9.26 -3.88
C ILE A 209 0.60 7.95 -3.22
N ARG A 210 0.86 6.92 -4.05
CA ARG A 210 1.11 5.56 -3.58
C ARG A 210 2.46 5.07 -4.05
N CYS A 211 3.15 4.31 -3.20
CA CYS A 211 4.28 3.50 -3.62
C CYS A 211 3.81 2.06 -3.86
N ALA A 212 4.21 1.47 -4.99
CA ALA A 212 3.98 0.04 -5.24
C ALA A 212 4.83 -0.80 -4.27
N SER A 213 4.20 -1.41 -3.26
CA SER A 213 4.88 -2.29 -2.28
C SER A 213 5.13 -3.69 -2.84
N ASP A 214 4.25 -4.12 -3.72
CA ASP A 214 4.20 -5.45 -4.32
C ASP A 214 3.60 -5.37 -5.72
N LEU A 215 3.63 -6.48 -6.46
CA LEU A 215 2.94 -6.61 -7.76
C LEU A 215 1.81 -7.62 -7.64
N ALA A 216 0.60 -7.24 -8.04
CA ALA A 216 -0.53 -8.15 -8.10
C ALA A 216 -0.29 -9.24 -9.17
N GLY A 217 -0.30 -10.52 -8.76
CA GLY A 217 -0.26 -11.67 -9.67
C GLY A 217 0.50 -12.90 -9.15
N PRO A 218 0.72 -13.94 -9.97
CA PRO A 218 1.37 -15.19 -9.53
C PRO A 218 2.81 -15.00 -9.02
N SER A 219 3.46 -13.90 -9.39
CA SER A 219 4.75 -13.47 -8.86
C SER A 219 4.68 -12.74 -7.50
N ALA A 220 3.46 -12.42 -7.02
CA ALA A 220 3.20 -11.81 -5.72
C ALA A 220 3.50 -12.76 -4.56
N GLU A 221 3.59 -14.07 -4.79
CA GLU A 221 3.71 -15.01 -3.67
C GLU A 221 5.14 -15.22 -3.15
N GLN A 222 6.23 -14.70 -3.77
CA GLN A 222 7.57 -14.93 -3.18
C GLN A 222 8.81 -14.14 -3.65
N VAL A 223 8.77 -13.16 -4.58
CA VAL A 223 10.05 -12.61 -5.13
C VAL A 223 10.18 -11.07 -5.16
N TYR A 224 9.09 -10.30 -5.15
CA TYR A 224 9.17 -8.83 -5.25
C TYR A 224 8.23 -8.16 -4.25
N HIS A 225 8.70 -8.05 -3.01
CA HIS A 225 8.04 -7.30 -1.94
C HIS A 225 9.02 -6.27 -1.40
N MET A 226 8.56 -5.04 -1.27
CA MET A 226 9.22 -4.00 -0.50
C MET A 226 8.58 -3.95 0.88
N GLU A 227 9.42 -3.81 1.91
CA GLU A 227 8.95 -3.57 3.27
C GLU A 227 8.00 -2.37 3.30
N LEU A 228 6.86 -2.52 3.96
CA LEU A 228 5.79 -1.51 3.99
C LEU A 228 6.33 -0.15 4.45
N ASP A 229 7.19 -0.14 5.46
CA ASP A 229 7.83 1.09 5.98
C ASP A 229 8.62 1.81 4.88
N ARG A 230 9.34 1.07 4.03
CA ARG A 230 10.13 1.67 2.96
C ARG A 230 9.25 2.22 1.84
N ALA A 231 8.19 1.51 1.46
CA ALA A 231 7.24 1.99 0.48
C ALA A 231 6.49 3.24 0.99
N ALA A 232 6.11 3.24 2.27
CA ALA A 232 5.51 4.37 2.95
C ALA A 232 6.44 5.60 2.99
N GLU A 233 7.74 5.42 3.25
CA GLU A 233 8.74 6.50 3.19
C GLU A 233 8.83 7.14 1.80
N LEU A 234 8.82 6.33 0.73
CA LEU A 234 8.87 6.82 -0.64
C LEU A 234 7.61 7.63 -1.01
N SER A 235 6.43 7.13 -0.64
CA SER A 235 5.17 7.88 -0.79
C SER A 235 5.21 9.19 0.01
N ALA A 236 5.62 9.15 1.28
CA ALA A 236 5.69 10.32 2.14
C ALA A 236 6.67 11.39 1.63
N ALA A 237 7.82 11.01 1.11
CA ALA A 237 8.78 11.93 0.50
C ALA A 237 8.18 12.64 -0.72
N CYS A 238 7.47 11.90 -1.58
CA CYS A 238 6.76 12.47 -2.74
C CYS A 238 5.63 13.41 -2.31
N VAL A 239 4.86 13.05 -1.29
CA VAL A 239 3.81 13.91 -0.69
C VAL A 239 4.42 15.21 -0.18
N ALA A 240 5.51 15.15 0.57
CA ALA A 240 6.17 16.34 1.12
C ALA A 240 6.67 17.28 0.02
N SER A 241 7.28 16.74 -1.04
CA SER A 241 7.71 17.54 -2.21
C SER A 241 6.52 18.16 -2.95
N THR A 242 5.43 17.39 -3.11
CA THR A 242 4.21 17.84 -3.79
C THR A 242 3.57 19.00 -3.03
N VAL A 243 3.42 18.88 -1.72
CA VAL A 243 2.83 19.93 -0.87
C VAL A 243 3.65 21.22 -0.89
N ARG A 244 5.00 21.12 -0.81
CA ARG A 244 5.85 22.32 -0.89
C ARG A 244 5.67 23.03 -2.22
N THR A 245 5.79 22.30 -3.33
CA THR A 245 5.63 22.84 -4.69
C THR A 245 4.24 23.45 -4.91
N LEU A 246 3.19 22.79 -4.42
CA LEU A 246 1.82 23.30 -4.50
C LEU A 246 1.67 24.64 -3.78
N LEU A 247 2.17 24.72 -2.54
CA LEU A 247 2.02 25.90 -1.70
C LEU A 247 2.86 27.06 -2.22
N ASP A 248 4.04 26.80 -2.78
CA ASP A 248 4.86 27.82 -3.43
C ASP A 248 4.12 28.39 -4.67
N LYS A 249 3.57 27.53 -5.53
CA LYS A 249 2.72 27.98 -6.66
C LYS A 249 1.50 28.78 -6.21
N PHE A 250 0.85 28.38 -5.11
CA PHE A 250 -0.31 29.09 -4.58
C PHE A 250 0.06 30.46 -4.02
N GLU A 251 1.24 30.60 -3.41
CA GLU A 251 1.79 31.88 -2.97
C GLU A 251 2.09 32.78 -4.18
N GLU A 252 2.80 32.26 -5.19
CA GLU A 252 3.15 32.99 -6.41
C GLU A 252 1.93 33.50 -7.20
N THR A 253 0.86 32.71 -7.23
CA THR A 253 -0.39 33.06 -7.94
C THR A 253 -1.36 33.89 -7.09
N GLY A 254 -1.01 34.20 -5.82
CA GLY A 254 -1.90 34.89 -4.87
C GLY A 254 -3.11 34.07 -4.41
N LYS A 255 -3.20 32.79 -4.82
CA LYS A 255 -4.25 31.86 -4.40
C LYS A 255 -4.20 31.60 -2.89
N LEU A 256 -3.00 31.59 -2.32
CA LEU A 256 -2.81 31.38 -0.88
C LEU A 256 -3.41 32.53 -0.05
N ASP A 257 -3.16 33.78 -0.43
CA ASP A 257 -3.72 34.96 0.23
C ASP A 257 -5.24 35.00 0.12
N ALA A 258 -5.79 34.61 -1.03
CA ALA A 258 -7.24 34.49 -1.21
C ALA A 258 -7.85 33.46 -0.24
N CYS A 259 -7.23 32.29 -0.11
CA CYS A 259 -7.67 31.24 0.82
C CYS A 259 -7.55 31.69 2.29
N LEU A 260 -6.45 32.32 2.68
CA LEU A 260 -6.23 32.85 4.03
C LEU A 260 -7.25 33.94 4.38
N SER A 261 -7.52 34.86 3.45
CA SER A 261 -8.52 35.92 3.61
C SER A 261 -9.92 35.34 3.83
N LEU A 262 -10.30 34.33 3.06
CA LEU A 262 -11.59 33.67 3.20
C LEU A 262 -11.71 32.88 4.52
N ALA A 263 -10.64 32.20 4.95
CA ALA A 263 -10.60 31.49 6.22
C ALA A 263 -10.79 32.42 7.42
N SER A 264 -10.24 33.64 7.37
CA SER A 264 -10.37 34.65 8.43
C SER A 264 -11.79 35.20 8.61
N LYS A 265 -12.66 35.05 7.60
CA LYS A 265 -14.07 35.48 7.64
C LYS A 265 -15.01 34.42 8.21
N ARG A 266 -14.49 33.26 8.65
CA ARG A 266 -15.28 32.18 9.24
C ARG A 266 -15.72 32.59 10.66
N PRO A 267 -17.04 32.55 11.00
CA PRO A 267 -17.45 32.61 12.40
C PRO A 267 -16.86 31.40 13.14
N PRO A 268 -16.34 31.56 14.37
CA PRO A 268 -15.75 30.45 15.12
C PRO A 268 -16.77 29.31 15.20
N ALA A 269 -16.30 28.08 14.96
CA ALA A 269 -17.13 26.89 15.11
C ALA A 269 -17.77 26.94 16.50
N GLY A 270 -19.11 27.04 16.53
CA GLY A 270 -19.85 27.29 17.76
C GLY A 270 -19.49 26.27 18.83
N ALA A 271 -18.88 26.75 19.91
CA ALA A 271 -19.12 26.18 21.23
C ALA A 271 -20.65 26.29 21.45
N GLY A 272 -21.36 25.22 21.15
CA GLY A 272 -22.79 25.11 21.39
C GLY A 272 -23.06 25.26 22.87
N SER A 273 -23.41 26.48 23.26
CA SER A 273 -24.11 26.79 24.49
C SER A 273 -25.42 26.01 24.48
N LEU A 274 -25.45 24.85 25.13
CA LEU A 274 -26.68 24.29 25.67
C LEU A 274 -27.04 25.11 26.91
N ALA A 275 -27.63 26.29 26.69
CA ALA A 275 -28.28 27.04 27.74
C ALA A 275 -29.49 27.81 27.17
N LYS A 276 -30.66 27.18 27.32
CA LYS A 276 -31.89 27.69 27.95
C LYS A 276 -33.12 27.33 27.12
N ASP A 277 -33.86 26.35 27.63
CA ASP A 277 -35.29 26.55 27.86
C ASP A 277 -35.71 25.80 29.13
N GLY A 278 -36.61 26.45 29.86
CA GLY A 278 -36.83 26.24 31.29
C GLY A 278 -37.64 25.02 31.69
N GLY A 279 -37.42 24.60 32.93
CA GLY A 279 -38.23 23.61 33.64
C GLY A 279 -37.85 23.61 35.12
N THR A 280 -38.64 24.31 35.93
CA THR A 280 -38.51 24.43 37.38
C THR A 280 -38.58 23.07 38.09
N GLY A 281 -37.60 22.77 38.94
CA GLY A 281 -37.62 21.56 39.79
C GLY A 281 -36.52 21.59 40.85
N SER A 282 -36.90 22.01 42.05
CA SER A 282 -36.12 21.98 43.29
C SER A 282 -35.58 20.58 43.62
N THR A 283 -34.32 20.47 44.05
CA THR A 283 -33.95 20.00 45.41
C THR A 283 -32.42 19.93 45.61
N ALA A 284 -32.05 20.09 46.87
CA ALA A 284 -30.74 20.38 47.41
C ALA A 284 -29.70 19.25 47.31
N GLY A 285 -28.43 19.63 47.33
CA GLY A 285 -27.30 18.71 47.48
C GLY A 285 -25.95 19.42 47.49
N SER A 286 -25.58 19.99 48.64
CA SER A 286 -24.25 20.50 48.94
C SER A 286 -23.16 19.43 48.75
N ARG A 287 -22.08 19.77 48.03
CA ARG A 287 -20.70 19.45 48.44
C ARG A 287 -19.68 20.23 47.59
N THR A 288 -18.80 20.93 48.29
CA THR A 288 -17.68 21.76 47.85
C THR A 288 -16.45 20.93 47.45
N SER A 289 -15.65 21.50 46.53
CA SER A 289 -14.22 21.28 46.22
C SER A 289 -13.80 19.84 45.86
N GLY A 290 -13.13 19.55 44.74
CA GLY A 290 -12.24 20.34 43.92
C GLY A 290 -10.95 19.51 43.78
N GLU A 291 -10.66 18.99 42.59
CA GLU A 291 -9.31 18.60 42.18
C GLU A 291 -9.29 18.27 40.68
N THR A 292 -8.31 18.85 40.02
CA THR A 292 -8.04 18.87 38.58
C THR A 292 -7.66 17.48 38.04
N SER A 293 -8.40 16.96 37.06
CA SER A 293 -7.99 15.78 36.30
C SER A 293 -7.12 16.20 35.11
N HIS A 294 -5.81 16.01 35.25
CA HIS A 294 -4.93 15.88 34.10
C HIS A 294 -5.37 14.68 33.25
N ALA A 295 -5.56 14.90 31.94
CA ALA A 295 -5.80 13.83 30.99
C ALA A 295 -4.62 12.84 31.00
N ARG A 296 -4.84 11.63 31.52
CA ARG A 296 -3.85 10.53 31.52
C ARG A 296 -3.65 10.03 30.09
N ALA A 297 -2.45 10.24 29.54
CA ALA A 297 -1.94 9.40 28.46
C ALA A 297 -2.07 7.93 28.88
N HIS A 298 -2.69 7.09 28.04
CA HIS A 298 -2.82 5.67 28.35
C HIS A 298 -1.43 5.03 28.41
N ALA A 299 -1.06 4.51 29.58
CA ALA A 299 0.17 3.75 29.76
C ALA A 299 0.19 2.56 28.78
N PRO A 300 1.37 2.16 28.28
CA PRO A 300 1.46 0.99 27.42
C PRO A 300 0.89 -0.25 28.09
N ARG A 301 0.09 -1.01 27.34
CA ARG A 301 -0.69 -2.13 27.89
C ARG A 301 0.15 -3.31 28.38
N PHE A 302 1.37 -3.48 27.86
CA PHE A 302 2.36 -4.42 28.38
C PHE A 302 3.62 -3.65 28.77
N SER A 303 4.10 -3.85 29.99
CA SER A 303 5.40 -3.35 30.44
C SER A 303 6.53 -4.02 29.65
N LEU A 304 7.73 -3.42 29.61
CA LEU A 304 8.88 -4.06 28.98
C LEU A 304 9.21 -5.40 29.67
N ASP A 305 9.02 -5.46 30.98
CA ASP A 305 9.18 -6.67 31.77
C ASP A 305 8.19 -7.77 31.35
N ALA A 306 6.93 -7.43 31.07
CA ALA A 306 5.94 -8.37 30.53
C ALA A 306 6.30 -8.89 29.13
N LEU A 307 6.97 -8.08 28.31
CA LEU A 307 7.45 -8.52 27.00
C LEU A 307 8.66 -9.46 27.13
N GLN A 308 9.60 -9.16 28.04
CA GLN A 308 10.76 -10.01 28.32
C GLN A 308 10.34 -11.35 28.95
N ALA A 309 9.44 -11.31 29.93
CA ALA A 309 8.85 -12.51 30.53
C ALA A 309 8.16 -13.38 29.48
N GLY A 310 7.45 -12.75 28.52
CA GLY A 310 6.84 -13.45 27.40
C GLY A 310 7.87 -14.15 26.50
N LEU A 311 8.99 -13.50 26.18
CA LEU A 311 10.09 -14.11 25.40
C LEU A 311 10.68 -15.33 26.10
N LEU A 312 10.98 -15.19 27.40
CA LEU A 312 11.57 -16.26 28.21
C LEU A 312 10.61 -17.44 28.36
N TYR A 313 9.34 -17.17 28.67
CA TYR A 313 8.33 -18.21 28.78
C TYR A 313 8.14 -19.00 27.49
N MET A 314 8.01 -18.32 26.34
CA MET A 314 7.84 -18.99 25.05
C MET A 314 9.08 -19.83 24.68
N PHE A 315 10.29 -19.32 24.91
CA PHE A 315 11.50 -20.11 24.71
C PHE A 315 11.49 -21.36 25.60
N GLY A 316 11.10 -21.23 26.86
CA GLY A 316 11.04 -22.34 27.81
C GLY A 316 10.03 -23.42 27.40
N LYS A 317 8.86 -23.03 26.88
CA LYS A 317 7.87 -23.95 26.33
C LYS A 317 8.37 -24.70 25.09
N ILE A 318 9.02 -23.99 24.15
CA ILE A 318 9.52 -24.59 22.90
C ILE A 318 10.65 -25.60 23.14
N ASN A 319 11.47 -25.37 24.17
CA ASN A 319 12.65 -26.18 24.46
C ASN A 319 12.47 -27.10 25.67
N ASP A 320 11.23 -27.29 26.15
CA ASP A 320 10.89 -28.15 27.29
C ASP A 320 11.77 -27.90 28.53
N ILE A 321 12.03 -26.62 28.83
CA ILE A 321 12.92 -26.24 29.94
C ILE A 321 12.29 -26.62 31.27
N THR A 322 13.08 -27.23 32.14
CA THR A 322 12.64 -27.63 33.49
C THR A 322 12.35 -26.38 34.33
N PRO A 323 11.15 -26.26 34.95
CA PRO A 323 10.81 -25.12 35.79
C PRO A 323 11.73 -25.01 37.02
N ASP A 324 12.20 -23.80 37.30
CA ASP A 324 12.96 -23.43 38.50
C ASP A 324 12.50 -22.05 39.00
N LEU A 325 11.67 -22.04 40.04
CA LEU A 325 11.14 -20.82 40.65
C LEU A 325 12.20 -20.01 41.41
N SER A 326 13.32 -20.61 41.80
CA SER A 326 14.34 -19.93 42.61
C SER A 326 15.09 -18.84 41.82
N GLU A 327 15.02 -18.92 40.49
CA GLU A 327 15.67 -18.01 39.54
C GLU A 327 14.70 -16.97 38.95
N ALA A 328 13.43 -16.97 39.38
CA ALA A 328 12.45 -15.95 39.00
C ALA A 328 12.74 -14.61 39.71
N THR A 329 12.65 -13.49 38.98
CA THR A 329 12.98 -12.17 39.52
C THR A 329 11.73 -11.40 39.98
N PRO A 330 11.85 -10.41 40.88
CA PRO A 330 10.72 -9.55 41.25
C PRO A 330 10.05 -8.84 40.06
N ALA A 331 10.79 -8.59 38.97
CA ALA A 331 10.24 -8.05 37.73
C ALA A 331 9.34 -9.06 36.99
N ASP A 332 9.71 -10.35 37.00
CA ASP A 332 8.90 -11.42 36.41
C ASP A 332 7.58 -11.59 37.21
N HIS A 333 7.63 -11.49 38.54
CA HIS A 333 6.44 -11.47 39.39
C HIS A 333 5.53 -10.26 39.10
N ALA A 334 6.12 -9.07 38.98
CA ALA A 334 5.36 -7.85 38.66
C ALA A 334 4.76 -7.90 37.23
N ALA A 335 5.46 -8.53 36.29
CA ALA A 335 5.04 -8.68 34.91
C ALA A 335 3.76 -9.54 34.75
N LEU A 336 3.49 -10.46 35.69
CA LEU A 336 2.39 -11.41 35.63
C LEU A 336 1.24 -11.10 36.59
N ALA A 337 1.36 -10.06 37.42
CA ALA A 337 0.45 -9.76 38.51
C ALA A 337 -1.04 -9.61 38.11
N GLU A 338 -1.30 -9.23 36.85
CA GLU A 338 -2.67 -9.03 36.31
C GLU A 338 -3.07 -10.08 35.24
N GLU A 339 -2.22 -11.08 34.96
CA GLU A 339 -2.44 -12.05 33.88
C GLU A 339 -3.23 -13.28 34.37
N PRO A 340 -4.22 -13.78 33.61
CA PRO A 340 -5.09 -14.90 34.01
C PRO A 340 -4.44 -16.26 33.74
N LEU A 341 -3.20 -16.47 34.18
CA LEU A 341 -2.41 -17.68 33.98
C LEU A 341 -1.99 -18.30 35.31
N ASP A 342 -1.58 -19.57 35.29
CA ASP A 342 -0.91 -20.20 36.42
C ASP A 342 0.47 -19.56 36.62
N GLN A 343 0.54 -18.62 37.56
CA GLN A 343 1.74 -17.84 37.81
C GLN A 343 2.90 -18.71 38.29
N GLU A 344 2.64 -19.80 39.02
CA GLU A 344 3.69 -20.69 39.53
C GLU A 344 4.36 -21.47 38.39
N GLU A 345 3.57 -21.98 37.44
CA GLU A 345 4.09 -22.63 36.23
C GLU A 345 4.91 -21.65 35.37
N VAL A 346 4.35 -20.47 35.09
CA VAL A 346 4.98 -19.48 34.20
C VAL A 346 6.29 -18.95 34.80
N LEU A 347 6.29 -18.60 36.09
CA LEU A 347 7.48 -18.10 36.78
C LEU A 347 8.55 -19.19 36.89
N GLY A 348 8.15 -20.44 37.14
CA GLY A 348 9.07 -21.57 37.15
C GLY A 348 9.76 -21.75 35.80
N ILE A 349 9.02 -21.72 34.70
CA ILE A 349 9.59 -21.84 33.36
C ILE A 349 10.54 -20.67 33.07
N ILE A 350 10.16 -19.43 33.39
CA ILE A 350 11.02 -18.24 33.19
C ILE A 350 12.34 -18.38 33.97
N GLY A 351 12.29 -18.77 35.24
CA GLY A 351 13.49 -18.95 36.05
C GLY A 351 14.39 -20.09 35.52
N GLY A 352 13.79 -21.21 35.10
CA GLY A 352 14.51 -22.31 34.44
C GLY A 352 15.24 -21.87 33.17
N VAL A 353 14.63 -21.00 32.37
CA VAL A 353 15.25 -20.44 31.16
C VAL A 353 16.43 -19.53 31.50
N ARG A 354 16.33 -18.72 32.56
CA ARG A 354 17.45 -17.88 33.01
C ARG A 354 18.63 -18.74 33.48
N ALA A 355 18.37 -19.86 34.16
CA ALA A 355 19.41 -20.83 34.51
C ALA A 355 20.05 -21.43 33.24
N ALA A 356 19.23 -21.87 32.28
CA ALA A 356 19.71 -22.42 31.01
C ALA A 356 20.55 -21.41 30.20
N LEU A 357 20.14 -20.14 30.12
CA LEU A 357 20.90 -19.08 29.43
C LEU A 357 22.24 -18.75 30.12
N ARG A 358 22.33 -18.97 31.44
CA ARG A 358 23.59 -18.81 32.18
C ARG A 358 24.57 -19.94 31.86
N GLU A 359 24.07 -21.15 31.67
CA GLU A 359 24.86 -22.33 31.31
C GLU A 359 25.26 -22.33 29.83
N ASP A 360 24.33 -21.98 28.93
CA ASP A 360 24.56 -21.83 27.50
C ASP A 360 24.01 -20.49 26.97
N PRO A 361 24.87 -19.45 26.92
CA PRO A 361 24.49 -18.16 26.36
C PRO A 361 24.17 -18.18 24.87
N SER A 362 24.50 -19.25 24.14
CA SER A 362 24.32 -19.34 22.68
C SER A 362 22.89 -19.68 22.26
N LEU A 363 22.04 -20.07 23.21
CA LEU A 363 20.64 -20.36 22.99
C LEU A 363 19.92 -19.13 22.40
N THR A 364 18.94 -19.39 21.53
CA THR A 364 18.19 -18.34 20.85
C THR A 364 16.84 -18.86 20.38
N ILE A 365 15.94 -17.93 20.04
CA ILE A 365 14.63 -18.20 19.46
C ILE A 365 14.39 -17.25 18.31
N THR A 366 13.84 -17.76 17.21
CA THR A 366 13.41 -16.93 16.08
C THR A 366 12.01 -16.36 16.32
N ALA A 367 11.71 -15.19 15.76
CA ALA A 367 10.37 -14.58 15.81
C ALA A 367 9.27 -15.53 15.30
N ARG A 368 9.60 -16.36 14.30
CA ARG A 368 8.71 -17.37 13.75
C ARG A 368 8.37 -18.46 14.76
N GLN A 369 9.38 -19.07 15.39
CA GLN A 369 9.17 -20.11 16.41
C GLN A 369 8.34 -19.57 17.58
N TYR A 370 8.62 -18.31 17.98
CA TYR A 370 7.85 -17.61 19.00
C TYR A 370 6.36 -17.48 18.65
N ASP A 371 6.04 -16.98 17.45
CA ASP A 371 4.65 -16.76 17.05
C ASP A 371 3.88 -18.08 16.78
N GLU A 372 4.56 -19.12 16.28
CA GLU A 372 3.98 -20.46 16.07
C GLU A 372 3.50 -21.06 17.40
N GLU A 373 4.36 -21.08 18.43
CA GLU A 373 3.98 -21.62 19.74
C GLU A 373 2.97 -20.72 20.46
N ARG A 374 3.08 -19.40 20.31
CA ARG A 374 2.11 -18.44 20.89
C ARG A 374 0.71 -18.69 20.32
N ALA A 375 0.61 -18.97 19.02
CA ALA A 375 -0.66 -19.27 18.38
C ALA A 375 -1.30 -20.56 18.95
N ALA A 376 -0.49 -21.58 19.27
CA ALA A 376 -0.96 -22.81 19.91
C ALA A 376 -1.51 -22.54 21.33
N LEU A 377 -0.81 -21.72 22.12
CA LEU A 377 -1.23 -21.33 23.46
C LEU A 377 -2.53 -20.50 23.46
N ALA A 378 -2.66 -19.56 22.53
CA ALA A 378 -3.87 -18.74 22.37
C ALA A 378 -5.10 -19.59 21.96
N GLN A 379 -4.89 -20.65 21.16
CA GLN A 379 -5.95 -21.59 20.77
C GLN A 379 -6.38 -22.47 21.95
N ALA A 380 -5.44 -23.00 22.74
CA ALA A 380 -5.73 -23.84 23.90
C ALA A 380 -6.51 -23.10 25.01
N ALA A 381 -6.26 -21.80 25.18
CA ALA A 381 -6.96 -20.95 26.15
C ALA A 381 -8.41 -20.59 25.77
N SER A 382 -8.96 -21.13 24.66
CA SER A 382 -10.28 -20.78 24.12
C SER A 382 -10.49 -19.28 23.85
N VAL A 383 -9.41 -18.53 23.68
CA VAL A 383 -9.44 -17.10 23.36
C VAL A 383 -9.42 -16.93 21.85
N SER A 384 -10.52 -17.33 21.18
CA SER A 384 -10.73 -17.00 19.76
C SER A 384 -11.67 -15.79 19.65
N GLY A 385 -11.12 -14.66 19.22
CA GLY A 385 -11.89 -13.44 18.95
C GLY A 385 -11.01 -12.28 18.50
N ARG A 386 -11.35 -11.64 17.38
CA ARG A 386 -10.74 -10.37 16.95
C ARG A 386 -10.83 -9.35 18.09
N GLY A 387 -9.69 -8.82 18.53
CA GLY A 387 -9.62 -7.74 19.52
C GLY A 387 -9.42 -8.14 20.99
N LYS A 388 -9.28 -9.43 21.32
CA LYS A 388 -8.83 -9.85 22.67
C LYS A 388 -7.30 -9.87 22.73
N LEU A 389 -6.73 -9.10 23.66
CA LEU A 389 -5.30 -9.00 23.90
C LEU A 389 -4.88 -10.12 24.84
N VAL A 390 -4.04 -11.03 24.36
CA VAL A 390 -3.58 -12.23 25.06
C VAL A 390 -2.08 -12.13 25.29
N TRP A 391 -1.63 -12.32 26.53
CA TRP A 391 -0.24 -12.51 26.88
C TRP A 391 0.16 -13.99 26.68
N PRO A 392 1.36 -14.30 26.14
CA PRO A 392 2.36 -13.37 25.61
C PRO A 392 1.92 -12.66 24.31
N PRO A 393 2.34 -11.39 24.10
CA PRO A 393 1.98 -10.62 22.89
C PRO A 393 2.72 -11.11 21.64
N THR A 394 2.36 -10.61 20.44
CA THR A 394 3.00 -11.05 19.17
C THR A 394 4.46 -10.63 19.07
N SER A 395 5.26 -11.36 18.27
CA SER A 395 6.65 -10.97 17.97
C SER A 395 6.77 -9.56 17.40
N GLN A 396 5.76 -9.11 16.63
CA GLN A 396 5.63 -7.75 16.12
C GLN A 396 5.50 -6.72 17.25
N THR A 397 4.67 -7.02 18.27
CA THR A 397 4.51 -6.16 19.45
C THR A 397 5.81 -6.10 20.24
N VAL A 398 6.48 -7.24 20.42
CA VAL A 398 7.77 -7.31 21.11
C VAL A 398 8.82 -6.48 20.36
N THR A 399 8.99 -6.70 19.06
CA THR A 399 9.99 -6.03 18.20
C THR A 399 9.82 -4.51 18.17
N LYS A 400 8.58 -4.03 18.01
CA LYS A 400 8.23 -2.60 18.01
C LYS A 400 8.61 -1.89 19.31
N ARG A 401 8.72 -2.64 20.42
CA ARG A 401 8.95 -2.11 21.77
C ARG A 401 10.42 -2.16 22.18
N PHE A 402 11.25 -2.91 21.47
CA PHE A 402 12.69 -3.01 21.69
C PHE A 402 13.51 -2.48 20.50
N GLY A 403 13.10 -1.37 19.88
CA GLY A 403 13.94 -0.69 18.87
C GLY A 403 13.80 -1.20 17.44
N GLY A 404 12.80 -2.03 17.15
CA GLY A 404 12.42 -2.42 15.79
C GLY A 404 13.11 -3.67 15.24
N TYR A 405 14.01 -4.30 16.02
CA TYR A 405 14.68 -5.53 15.63
C TYR A 405 14.51 -6.63 16.67
N TRP A 406 14.32 -7.86 16.19
CA TRP A 406 14.15 -9.04 17.05
C TRP A 406 15.36 -9.29 17.96
N ASN A 407 16.58 -9.07 17.45
CA ASN A 407 17.80 -9.25 18.22
C ASN A 407 17.92 -8.27 19.40
N ASP A 408 17.36 -7.07 19.27
CA ASP A 408 17.37 -6.09 20.37
C ASP A 408 16.43 -6.55 21.51
N ALA A 409 15.29 -7.17 21.15
CA ALA A 409 14.38 -7.79 22.11
C ALA A 409 15.00 -9.01 22.80
N LEU A 410 15.66 -9.88 22.03
CA LEU A 410 16.40 -11.03 22.55
C LEU A 410 17.52 -10.61 23.51
N SER A 411 18.31 -9.60 23.13
CA SER A 411 19.37 -9.07 23.98
C SER A 411 18.81 -8.48 25.28
N ALA A 412 17.66 -7.79 25.23
CA ALA A 412 17.02 -7.24 26.41
C ALA A 412 16.47 -8.33 27.35
N ALA A 413 16.05 -9.49 26.83
CA ALA A 413 15.62 -10.64 27.61
C ALA A 413 16.78 -11.52 28.13
N GLY A 414 18.03 -11.24 27.74
CA GLY A 414 19.23 -11.94 28.23
C GLY A 414 19.82 -13.00 27.29
N PHE A 415 19.31 -13.12 26.06
CA PHE A 415 19.91 -13.99 25.03
C PHE A 415 21.16 -13.34 24.42
N ALA A 416 22.18 -14.14 24.08
CA ALA A 416 23.30 -13.61 23.31
C ALA A 416 22.91 -13.44 21.83
N VAL A 417 23.28 -12.31 21.23
CA VAL A 417 23.01 -12.03 19.81
C VAL A 417 24.31 -11.86 19.04
N LYS A 418 24.40 -12.52 17.87
CA LYS A 418 25.54 -12.33 16.96
C LYS A 418 25.43 -10.94 16.32
N ARG A 419 26.44 -10.08 16.52
CA ARG A 419 26.54 -8.78 15.84
C ARG A 419 26.61 -9.00 14.32
N GLY A 420 25.61 -8.50 13.60
CA GLY A 420 25.66 -8.35 12.14
C GLY A 420 26.57 -7.19 11.71
N ARG A 421 26.75 -7.05 10.39
CA ARG A 421 27.61 -6.03 9.77
C ARG A 421 27.20 -4.60 10.18
N GLU A 422 28.19 -3.71 10.32
CA GLU A 422 27.96 -2.31 10.69
C GLU A 422 27.07 -1.58 9.68
N ARG A 423 26.20 -0.73 10.23
CA ARG A 423 25.19 0.05 9.50
C ARG A 423 25.84 0.87 8.39
N GLY A 424 25.44 0.63 7.13
CA GLY A 424 25.75 1.50 6.00
C GLY A 424 26.99 1.17 5.16
N SER A 425 27.68 0.05 5.37
CA SER A 425 28.80 -0.34 4.48
C SER A 425 28.31 -0.97 3.16
N LEU A 426 28.65 -0.35 2.02
CA LEU A 426 28.35 -0.88 0.68
C LEU A 426 29.08 -2.22 0.47
N LYS A 427 28.37 -3.21 -0.09
CA LYS A 427 28.88 -4.58 -0.29
C LYS A 427 29.80 -4.70 -1.51
N PHE A 428 29.70 -3.79 -2.48
CA PHE A 428 30.39 -3.81 -3.77
C PHE A 428 30.83 -2.39 -4.15
N THR A 429 31.98 -2.28 -4.82
CA THR A 429 32.58 -1.04 -5.36
C THR A 429 32.10 -0.79 -6.79
N ASP A 430 32.23 0.44 -7.30
CA ASP A 430 31.85 0.81 -8.68
C ASP A 430 32.54 -0.09 -9.74
N ALA A 431 33.80 -0.46 -9.49
CA ALA A 431 34.54 -1.39 -10.35
C ALA A 431 33.91 -2.79 -10.39
N ASP A 432 33.33 -3.27 -9.28
CA ASP A 432 32.64 -4.57 -9.24
C ASP A 432 31.34 -4.54 -10.08
N TYR A 433 30.70 -3.37 -10.21
CA TYR A 433 29.53 -3.19 -11.07
C TYR A 433 29.90 -3.18 -12.55
N ASP A 434 30.97 -2.46 -12.90
CA ASP A 434 31.48 -2.40 -14.27
C ASP A 434 31.93 -3.78 -14.76
N GLU A 435 32.73 -4.50 -13.96
CA GLU A 435 33.23 -5.83 -14.29
C GLU A 435 32.09 -6.85 -14.46
N ALA A 436 31.06 -6.77 -13.62
CA ALA A 436 29.90 -7.66 -13.71
C ALA A 436 29.13 -7.47 -15.02
N LEU A 437 28.97 -6.23 -15.48
CA LEU A 437 28.28 -5.92 -16.74
C LEU A 437 29.09 -6.36 -17.96
N GLU A 438 30.40 -6.17 -17.94
CA GLU A 438 31.29 -6.63 -19.03
C GLU A 438 31.26 -8.16 -19.18
N ARG A 439 31.44 -8.89 -18.07
CA ARG A 439 31.38 -10.36 -18.08
C ARG A 439 30.03 -10.91 -18.49
N PHE A 440 28.96 -10.23 -18.10
CA PHE A 440 27.63 -10.57 -18.56
C PHE A 440 27.47 -10.41 -20.07
N ILE A 441 27.94 -9.30 -20.65
CA ILE A 441 27.84 -9.05 -22.09
C ILE A 441 28.63 -10.10 -22.88
N GLU A 442 29.84 -10.45 -22.43
CA GLU A 442 30.64 -11.53 -23.01
C GLU A 442 29.88 -12.88 -22.97
N TRP A 443 29.29 -13.21 -21.83
CA TRP A 443 28.52 -14.45 -21.66
C TRP A 443 27.29 -14.50 -22.58
N VAL A 444 26.55 -13.40 -22.69
CA VAL A 444 25.39 -13.29 -23.59
C VAL A 444 25.79 -13.44 -25.06
N GLN A 445 26.91 -12.83 -25.46
CA GLN A 445 27.44 -12.97 -26.82
C GLN A 445 27.88 -14.40 -27.12
N ALA A 446 28.57 -15.05 -26.19
CA ALA A 446 29.02 -16.44 -26.35
C ALA A 446 27.85 -17.43 -26.47
N GLU A 447 26.74 -17.19 -25.76
CA GLU A 447 25.55 -18.05 -25.80
C GLU A 447 24.52 -17.65 -26.88
N GLY A 448 24.82 -16.64 -27.70
CA GLY A 448 23.89 -16.15 -28.73
C GLY A 448 22.57 -15.61 -28.15
N ARG A 449 22.58 -15.14 -26.90
CA ARG A 449 21.42 -14.58 -26.21
C ARG A 449 21.32 -13.07 -26.45
N ARG A 450 20.20 -12.48 -26.04
CA ARG A 450 20.03 -11.02 -26.03
C ARG A 450 20.42 -10.42 -24.68
N VAL A 451 21.00 -9.22 -24.72
CA VAL A 451 21.30 -8.46 -23.49
C VAL A 451 19.97 -8.05 -22.86
N SER A 452 19.67 -8.61 -21.69
CA SER A 452 18.43 -8.32 -20.96
C SER A 452 18.63 -8.56 -19.48
N PHE A 453 17.85 -7.85 -18.66
CA PHE A 453 17.87 -8.02 -17.21
C PHE A 453 17.58 -9.46 -16.77
N LYS A 454 16.66 -10.13 -17.47
CA LYS A 454 16.33 -11.53 -17.25
C LYS A 454 17.55 -12.42 -17.46
N ASN A 455 18.30 -12.18 -18.54
CA ASN A 455 19.50 -12.94 -18.83
C ASN A 455 20.65 -12.61 -17.88
N TYR A 456 20.75 -11.40 -17.32
CA TYR A 456 21.74 -11.08 -16.28
C TYR A 456 21.49 -11.87 -15.00
N THR A 457 20.23 -11.97 -14.60
CA THR A 457 19.83 -12.79 -13.44
C THR A 457 20.10 -14.27 -13.69
N LEU A 458 19.87 -14.73 -14.93
CA LEU A 458 20.14 -16.10 -15.35
C LEU A 458 21.65 -16.39 -15.37
N TRP A 459 22.46 -15.48 -15.91
CA TRP A 459 23.92 -15.57 -15.91
C TRP A 459 24.48 -15.77 -14.51
N LEU A 460 24.10 -14.93 -13.55
CA LEU A 460 24.55 -15.06 -12.16
C LEU A 460 24.17 -16.41 -11.54
N GLN A 461 23.04 -16.98 -11.95
CA GLN A 461 22.56 -18.27 -11.46
C GLN A 461 23.30 -19.45 -12.12
N GLU A 462 23.41 -19.46 -13.44
CA GLU A 462 24.01 -20.56 -14.21
C GLU A 462 25.52 -20.64 -14.03
N THR A 463 26.18 -19.50 -13.78
CA THR A 463 27.64 -19.44 -13.53
C THR A 463 28.02 -19.53 -12.05
N GLY A 464 27.05 -19.56 -11.13
CA GLY A 464 27.30 -19.64 -9.69
C GLY A 464 27.89 -18.36 -9.08
N LEU A 465 27.84 -17.22 -9.79
CA LEU A 465 28.43 -15.94 -9.37
C LEU A 465 27.56 -15.13 -8.40
N ARG A 466 26.42 -15.67 -7.95
CA ARG A 466 25.54 -15.00 -6.97
C ARG A 466 26.28 -14.67 -5.68
N GLY A 467 26.27 -13.40 -5.31
CA GLY A 467 26.89 -12.90 -4.08
C GLY A 467 28.37 -12.55 -4.21
N ILE A 468 29.01 -12.95 -5.32
CA ILE A 468 30.35 -12.52 -5.75
C ILE A 468 30.23 -11.22 -6.54
N TYR A 469 29.27 -11.14 -7.47
CA TYR A 469 28.94 -9.91 -8.20
C TYR A 469 27.62 -9.28 -7.71
N PRO A 470 27.41 -7.98 -7.99
CA PRO A 470 26.18 -7.29 -7.66
C PRO A 470 24.96 -7.97 -8.31
N SER A 471 23.87 -8.07 -7.55
CA SER A 471 22.60 -8.54 -8.09
C SER A 471 22.08 -7.58 -9.17
N GLY A 472 21.21 -8.04 -10.06
CA GLY A 472 20.62 -7.16 -11.07
C GLY A 472 19.92 -5.95 -10.45
N ALA A 473 19.30 -6.12 -9.28
CA ALA A 473 18.69 -5.02 -8.52
C ALA A 473 19.74 -4.01 -8.04
N ALA A 474 20.88 -4.48 -7.51
CA ALA A 474 21.98 -3.62 -7.11
C ALA A 474 22.55 -2.83 -8.29
N VAL A 475 22.72 -3.47 -9.45
CA VAL A 475 23.18 -2.81 -10.70
C VAL A 475 22.24 -1.67 -11.09
N ARG A 476 20.91 -1.91 -11.08
CA ARG A 476 19.92 -0.88 -11.41
C ARG A 476 19.91 0.28 -10.42
N GLN A 477 20.05 -0.03 -9.13
CA GLN A 477 20.11 1.00 -8.09
C GLN A 477 21.38 1.86 -8.23
N HIS A 478 22.50 1.26 -8.62
CA HIS A 478 23.77 1.95 -8.80
C HIS A 478 23.76 2.90 -10.02
N TYR A 479 23.27 2.45 -11.18
CA TYR A 479 23.22 3.26 -12.42
C TYR A 479 21.87 3.98 -12.67
N GLY A 480 20.90 3.88 -11.76
CA GLY A 480 19.57 4.48 -11.88
C GLY A 480 18.58 3.71 -12.77
N SER A 481 19.05 2.98 -13.79
CA SER A 481 18.20 2.07 -14.58
C SER A 481 19.01 0.98 -15.28
N TRP A 482 18.33 -0.06 -15.79
CA TRP A 482 18.99 -1.10 -16.59
C TRP A 482 19.52 -0.57 -17.91
N SER A 483 18.78 0.35 -18.55
CA SER A 483 19.20 0.97 -19.80
C SER A 483 20.41 1.87 -19.59
N ALA A 484 20.46 2.63 -18.48
CA ALA A 484 21.59 3.44 -18.10
C ALA A 484 22.84 2.60 -17.80
N ALA A 485 22.68 1.44 -17.15
CA ALA A 485 23.78 0.50 -16.90
C ALA A 485 24.42 -0.02 -18.20
N LEU A 486 23.66 -0.11 -19.29
CA LEU A 486 24.13 -0.61 -20.59
C LEU A 486 24.54 0.50 -21.57
N HIS A 487 24.27 1.76 -21.24
CA HIS A 487 24.56 2.89 -22.12
C HIS A 487 26.07 3.00 -22.38
N GLY A 488 26.47 2.99 -23.66
CA GLY A 488 27.88 3.01 -24.07
C GLY A 488 28.59 1.65 -24.03
N ARG A 489 27.92 0.56 -23.64
CA ARG A 489 28.50 -0.80 -23.53
C ARG A 489 28.06 -1.78 -24.63
N GLY A 490 27.53 -1.26 -25.74
CA GLY A 490 27.25 -2.01 -26.97
C GLY A 490 25.76 -2.26 -27.25
N GLU A 491 25.13 -1.33 -27.97
CA GLU A 491 23.83 -1.52 -28.63
C GLU A 491 24.05 -2.01 -30.07
N ALA A 492 23.82 -3.29 -30.34
CA ALA A 492 23.50 -3.80 -31.68
C ALA A 492 23.02 -5.25 -31.61
N VAL A 493 21.76 -5.49 -31.20
CA VAL A 493 20.78 -6.39 -31.87
C VAL A 493 19.41 -6.08 -31.25
N ALA A 494 18.81 -4.97 -31.66
CA ALA A 494 17.36 -4.80 -31.61
C ALA A 494 16.87 -4.75 -33.05
N ASP A 495 15.83 -5.54 -33.32
CA ASP A 495 14.98 -5.59 -34.52
C ASP A 495 15.34 -6.54 -35.69
N SER A 496 14.78 -7.75 -35.63
CA SER A 496 14.31 -8.55 -36.79
C SER A 496 13.40 -9.71 -36.33
N PRO A 497 12.37 -10.09 -37.11
CA PRO A 497 11.30 -10.99 -36.67
C PRO A 497 11.77 -12.44 -36.58
N ALA A 498 11.12 -13.19 -35.69
CA ALA A 498 11.44 -14.56 -35.34
C ALA A 498 11.56 -15.50 -36.56
N THR A 499 12.75 -16.03 -36.82
CA THR A 499 12.92 -17.26 -37.59
C THR A 499 12.67 -18.45 -36.66
N LYS A 500 11.62 -19.24 -36.96
CA LYS A 500 11.36 -20.54 -36.35
C LYS A 500 12.60 -21.45 -36.45
N PRO A 501 12.90 -22.30 -35.45
CA PRO A 501 13.89 -23.35 -35.62
C PRO A 501 13.37 -24.37 -36.64
N ALA A 502 14.26 -24.79 -37.54
CA ALA A 502 14.01 -25.87 -38.49
C ALA A 502 13.81 -27.19 -37.74
N GLU A 503 12.75 -27.91 -38.08
CA GLU A 503 12.58 -29.32 -37.72
C GLU A 503 13.70 -30.13 -38.40
N SER A 504 14.55 -30.75 -37.59
CA SER A 504 15.48 -31.78 -38.03
C SER A 504 14.69 -33.04 -38.38
N ALA A 505 14.63 -33.34 -39.67
CA ALA A 505 14.24 -34.64 -40.18
C ALA A 505 15.32 -35.66 -39.83
N GLU A 506 14.96 -36.67 -39.03
CA GLU A 506 15.63 -37.96 -39.05
C GLU A 506 14.60 -39.09 -39.13
N SER A 507 14.77 -39.89 -40.17
CA SER A 507 14.01 -41.06 -40.54
C SER A 507 14.65 -42.34 -40.00
N ALA A 508 13.86 -43.20 -39.36
CA ALA A 508 13.93 -44.66 -39.35
C ALA A 508 12.75 -45.15 -38.47
N GLY A 509 11.85 -46.04 -38.84
CA GLY A 509 11.95 -47.20 -39.72
C GLY A 509 11.65 -48.46 -38.89
N HIS A 510 10.60 -49.21 -39.28
CA HIS A 510 10.11 -50.51 -38.76
C HIS A 510 9.07 -50.47 -37.62
N ALA A 511 8.01 -51.29 -37.58
CA ALA A 511 7.33 -52.17 -38.54
C ALA A 511 5.98 -52.62 -37.91
N GLU A 512 4.96 -52.75 -38.75
CA GLU A 512 3.78 -53.64 -38.73
C GLU A 512 3.37 -54.41 -37.45
N SER A 513 2.07 -54.35 -37.08
CA SER A 513 1.09 -55.42 -37.43
C SER A 513 -0.35 -55.14 -36.95
N ALA A 514 -1.25 -55.01 -37.95
CA ALA A 514 -2.62 -55.52 -38.12
C ALA A 514 -3.65 -55.68 -36.97
N GLY A 515 -4.88 -55.21 -37.28
CA GLY A 515 -6.17 -55.89 -37.01
C GLY A 515 -7.08 -55.17 -36.02
N HIS A 516 -8.40 -55.04 -36.17
CA HIS A 516 -9.38 -55.37 -37.22
C HIS A 516 -10.75 -54.85 -36.74
N ALA A 517 -11.65 -54.45 -37.66
CA ALA A 517 -13.11 -54.30 -37.52
C ALA A 517 -13.67 -53.34 -36.44
N GLY A 518 -14.62 -52.44 -36.66
CA GLY A 518 -15.77 -52.40 -37.58
C GLY A 518 -16.94 -51.79 -36.78
N PRO A 519 -17.90 -51.07 -37.41
CA PRO A 519 -18.67 -50.00 -36.76
C PRO A 519 -20.10 -50.41 -36.36
N THR A 520 -20.76 -49.59 -35.53
CA THR A 520 -22.23 -49.58 -35.44
C THR A 520 -22.78 -48.17 -35.54
N GLU A 521 -23.46 -47.94 -36.66
CA GLU A 521 -24.50 -46.93 -36.88
C GLU A 521 -25.73 -47.17 -35.99
N PHE A 522 -26.50 -46.11 -35.73
CA PHE A 522 -27.96 -46.01 -35.88
C PHE A 522 -28.36 -44.58 -35.43
N THR A 523 -28.52 -43.60 -36.34
CA THR A 523 -29.73 -43.20 -37.11
C THR A 523 -30.84 -42.51 -36.31
N GLY A 524 -31.38 -41.43 -36.90
CA GLY A 524 -32.73 -40.92 -36.64
C GLY A 524 -32.81 -39.39 -36.54
N HIS A 525 -32.68 -38.67 -37.67
CA HIS A 525 -33.77 -37.96 -38.41
C HIS A 525 -34.26 -36.66 -37.75
N ALA A 526 -33.99 -35.48 -38.34
CA ALA A 526 -34.66 -34.79 -39.48
C ALA A 526 -35.91 -34.02 -38.99
N GLU A 527 -36.26 -32.79 -39.42
CA GLU A 527 -36.25 -32.15 -40.74
C GLU A 527 -36.38 -30.61 -40.66
N SER A 528 -35.81 -29.92 -41.69
CA SER A 528 -36.36 -28.82 -42.52
C SER A 528 -36.86 -27.51 -41.86
N ALA A 529 -36.86 -26.31 -42.44
CA ALA A 529 -36.49 -25.62 -43.69
C ALA A 529 -36.53 -24.10 -43.31
N GLY A 530 -36.03 -23.08 -43.99
CA GLY A 530 -35.55 -22.82 -45.35
C GLY A 530 -35.63 -21.29 -45.59
N SER A 531 -35.05 -20.84 -46.71
CA SER A 531 -35.15 -19.50 -47.35
C SER A 531 -34.26 -18.37 -46.77
N THR A 532 -33.16 -17.93 -47.40
CA THR A 532 -33.02 -17.13 -48.66
C THR A 532 -33.66 -15.74 -48.56
N GLY A 533 -33.08 -14.59 -48.97
CA GLY A 533 -31.88 -14.19 -49.72
C GLY A 533 -32.04 -12.70 -50.13
N SER A 534 -31.07 -12.15 -50.88
CA SER A 534 -30.99 -10.81 -51.55
C SER A 534 -30.07 -9.80 -50.82
N THR A 535 -28.90 -9.32 -51.28
CA THR A 535 -28.25 -8.91 -52.56
C THR A 535 -28.65 -7.57 -53.18
N GLY A 536 -27.61 -6.75 -53.49
CA GLY A 536 -27.55 -5.62 -54.44
C GLY A 536 -27.76 -4.23 -53.80
N HIS A 537 -27.06 -3.13 -54.09
CA HIS A 537 -26.00 -2.69 -55.04
C HIS A 537 -25.41 -1.38 -54.42
N ALA A 538 -24.09 -1.14 -54.36
CA ALA A 538 -23.23 -0.45 -55.33
C ALA A 538 -23.75 0.90 -55.88
N GLU A 539 -23.07 2.01 -55.55
CA GLU A 539 -22.54 2.98 -56.55
C GLU A 539 -21.65 4.08 -55.94
N SER A 540 -20.76 4.60 -56.78
CA SER A 540 -19.57 5.41 -56.54
C SER A 540 -19.65 6.78 -57.23
N ALA A 541 -19.03 7.83 -56.66
CA ALA A 541 -18.37 8.98 -57.32
C ALA A 541 -17.92 9.95 -56.19
N GLY A 542 -16.76 10.61 -56.15
CA GLY A 542 -15.84 11.06 -57.21
C GLY A 542 -15.94 12.58 -57.38
N SER A 543 -15.02 13.37 -56.77
CA SER A 543 -14.67 14.78 -57.10
C SER A 543 -13.57 15.26 -56.12
N THR A 544 -12.30 15.40 -56.53
CA THR A 544 -11.60 16.62 -57.03
C THR A 544 -11.76 17.84 -56.10
N GLY A 545 -10.75 18.64 -55.70
CA GLY A 545 -9.35 18.84 -56.02
C GLY A 545 -8.93 20.24 -55.47
N SER A 546 -7.64 20.59 -55.60
CA SER A 546 -6.98 21.90 -55.29
C SER A 546 -6.37 22.04 -53.88
N THR A 547 -5.06 21.97 -53.63
CA THR A 547 -3.83 22.69 -54.10
C THR A 547 -3.58 24.08 -53.48
N GLY A 548 -2.33 24.25 -53.00
CA GLY A 548 -1.65 25.49 -52.55
C GLY A 548 -1.12 25.33 -51.11
N LEU A 549 0.14 25.01 -50.77
CA LEU A 549 1.48 25.31 -51.29
C LEU A 549 1.89 26.80 -51.25
N ALA A 550 2.66 27.17 -50.22
CA ALA A 550 3.82 28.10 -50.19
C ALA A 550 4.26 28.19 -48.70
N GLU A 551 5.33 27.52 -48.23
CA GLU A 551 6.76 27.86 -48.34
C GLU A 551 7.11 29.33 -48.11
N SER A 552 7.74 29.64 -46.95
CA SER A 552 9.09 30.25 -46.78
C SER A 552 9.29 30.61 -45.28
N THR A 553 10.27 30.06 -44.54
CA THR A 553 11.62 30.65 -44.26
C THR A 553 11.57 32.15 -43.92
N GLU A 554 12.17 32.71 -42.87
CA GLU A 554 13.42 32.43 -42.16
C GLU A 554 13.49 33.30 -40.87
N LEU A 555 14.30 32.85 -39.90
CA LEU A 555 15.20 33.60 -38.98
C LEU A 555 15.00 35.12 -38.78
N ALA A 556 14.92 35.56 -37.51
CA ALA A 556 15.97 36.32 -36.82
C ALA A 556 15.44 37.09 -35.58
N GLU A 557 16.17 36.96 -34.47
CA GLU A 557 16.50 37.97 -33.46
C GLU A 557 15.44 39.04 -33.08
N ASN A 558 14.80 38.89 -31.91
CA ASN A 558 15.14 39.57 -30.65
C ASN A 558 14.12 39.23 -29.55
#